data_AF-A0A2T0BLJ9-F1
#
_entry.id   AF-A0A2T0BLJ9-F1
#
_cell.length_a   1.000
_cell.length_b   1.000
_cell.length_c   1.000
_cell.angle_alpha   90.00
_cell.angle_beta   90.00
_cell.angle_gamma   90.00
#
_symmetry.space_group_name_H-M   'P 1'
#
loop_
_entity.id
_entity.type
_entity.pdbx_description
1 polymer ?
#
loop_
_entity_poly.entity_id
_entity_poly.type
_entity_poly.pdbx_seq_one_letter_code
_entity_poly.pdbx_strand_id
1 'polypeptide(L)'
;MNKYQRLFNQAIEKNKRALTAEQVLKIQKLYLNTAKQLKKQLRNKKTNKITRNWINSYLKSIKTYLDDLNKQLNQLSLKSLEDSAKEIARIKKEVLKFEIKDVPDKYLSACARVPKSAVEALIKGTLYKDGKGLSERIWDLTKKYEKDIQTVLIEGMSQGKTYTELMDDLNKYINPKAKKDWKWSKVYPGTSKTVDYNAQRLVRTSINHAFFIGNIRSTQDDPFATAIHWQLSSSHYERQIVPFGPDECDDFATQDDYKLGTGNYPDDKVPTPHPNCLCTQYPVYDKSLTDIGKEINRWIKGEKNQKLDDWWENFVPSDYYTV
;
A
#
# COMPACT_ATOMS: atom_id res chain seq x y z
N MET A 1 24.95 9.55 -5.31
CA MET A 1 24.18 9.42 -4.06
C MET A 1 25.11 9.54 -2.85
N ASN A 2 24.85 10.47 -1.94
CA ASN A 2 25.62 10.66 -0.70
C ASN A 2 25.24 9.60 0.38
N LYS A 3 25.95 9.61 1.52
CA LYS A 3 25.75 8.62 2.59
C LYS A 3 24.32 8.60 3.15
N TYR A 4 23.75 9.79 3.42
CA TYR A 4 22.38 9.95 3.91
C TYR A 4 21.37 9.31 2.95
N GLN A 5 21.43 9.71 1.68
CA GLN A 5 20.52 9.25 0.63
C GLN A 5 20.59 7.72 0.48
N ARG A 6 21.79 7.14 0.58
CA ARG A 6 21.98 5.69 0.55
C ARG A 6 21.31 4.98 1.73
N LEU A 7 21.52 5.47 2.96
CA LEU A 7 20.95 4.88 4.17
C LEU A 7 19.42 4.99 4.15
N PHE A 8 18.90 6.14 3.75
CA PHE A 8 17.47 6.39 3.63
C PHE A 8 16.85 5.44 2.60
N ASN A 9 17.39 5.39 1.38
CA ASN A 9 16.87 4.51 0.33
C ASN A 9 16.89 3.02 0.75
N GLN A 10 18.00 2.54 1.32
CA GLN A 10 18.10 1.16 1.80
C GLN A 10 17.10 0.84 2.91
N ALA A 11 16.90 1.76 3.86
CA ALA A 11 15.93 1.61 4.92
C ALA A 11 14.50 1.54 4.37
N ILE A 12 14.15 2.39 3.38
CA ILE A 12 12.84 2.34 2.74
C ILE A 12 12.62 1.01 2.05
N GLU A 13 13.53 0.61 1.17
CA GLU A 13 13.34 -0.62 0.39
C GLU A 13 13.16 -1.82 1.30
N LYS A 14 13.99 -1.93 2.34
CA LYS A 14 13.92 -3.01 3.33
C LYS A 14 12.58 -3.01 4.07
N ASN A 15 12.20 -1.90 4.69
CA ASN A 15 11.03 -1.83 5.56
C ASN A 15 9.72 -1.89 4.77
N LYS A 16 9.64 -1.21 3.62
CA LYS A 16 8.48 -1.26 2.72
C LYS A 16 8.24 -2.67 2.20
N ARG A 17 9.29 -3.40 1.82
CA ARG A 17 9.20 -4.81 1.40
C ARG A 17 8.76 -5.71 2.55
N ALA A 18 9.31 -5.52 3.75
CA ALA A 18 8.94 -6.28 4.94
C ALA A 18 7.47 -6.09 5.32
N LEU A 19 7.02 -4.83 5.46
CA LEU A 19 5.63 -4.49 5.75
C LEU A 19 4.68 -5.07 4.70
N THR A 20 5.02 -4.90 3.42
CA THR A 20 4.24 -5.45 2.31
C THR A 20 4.10 -6.98 2.41
N ALA A 21 5.20 -7.69 2.65
CA ALA A 21 5.20 -9.15 2.75
C ALA A 21 4.34 -9.64 3.92
N GLU A 22 4.45 -8.97 5.08
CA GLU A 22 3.64 -9.27 6.26
C GLU A 22 2.14 -9.12 5.97
N GLN A 23 1.72 -8.00 5.36
CA GLN A 23 0.32 -7.73 5.08
C GLN A 23 -0.25 -8.68 4.02
N VAL A 24 0.54 -9.05 3.02
CA VAL A 24 0.17 -10.08 2.03
C VAL A 24 -0.12 -11.42 2.71
N LEU A 25 0.71 -11.85 3.66
CA LEU A 25 0.49 -13.10 4.40
C LEU A 25 -0.79 -13.06 5.24
N LYS A 26 -1.08 -11.92 5.87
CA LYS A 26 -2.32 -11.73 6.63
C LYS A 26 -3.56 -11.79 5.72
N ILE A 27 -3.52 -11.18 4.54
CA ILE A 27 -4.61 -11.26 3.54
C ILE A 27 -4.81 -12.71 3.08
N GLN A 28 -3.74 -13.43 2.74
CA GLN A 28 -3.83 -14.84 2.36
C GLN A 28 -4.50 -15.67 3.46
N LYS A 29 -4.10 -15.46 4.73
CA LYS A 29 -4.70 -16.13 5.89
C LYS A 29 -6.19 -15.80 6.04
N LEU A 30 -6.56 -14.54 5.82
CA LEU A 30 -7.96 -14.09 5.86
C LEU A 30 -8.80 -14.84 4.81
N TYR A 31 -8.38 -14.84 3.54
CA TYR A 31 -9.08 -15.56 2.48
C TYR A 31 -9.13 -17.08 2.72
N LEU A 32 -8.06 -17.68 3.25
CA LEU A 32 -8.05 -19.09 3.63
C LEU A 32 -9.07 -19.41 4.73
N ASN A 33 -9.22 -18.52 5.72
CA ASN A 33 -10.20 -18.69 6.77
C ASN A 33 -11.63 -18.55 6.24
N THR A 34 -11.88 -17.56 5.38
CA THR A 34 -13.16 -17.42 4.68
C THR A 34 -13.46 -18.67 3.86
N ALA A 35 -12.50 -19.18 3.08
CA ALA A 35 -12.65 -20.41 2.30
C ALA A 35 -13.07 -21.62 3.17
N LYS A 36 -12.50 -21.77 4.37
CA LYS A 36 -12.89 -22.81 5.33
C LYS A 36 -14.35 -22.66 5.77
N GLN A 37 -14.80 -21.44 6.05
CA GLN A 37 -16.19 -21.18 6.44
C GLN A 37 -17.16 -21.45 5.29
N LEU A 38 -16.84 -20.98 4.08
CA LEU A 38 -17.62 -21.25 2.87
C LEU A 38 -17.76 -22.75 2.62
N LYS A 39 -16.66 -23.51 2.79
CA LYS A 39 -16.66 -24.98 2.68
C LYS A 39 -17.50 -25.68 3.75
N LYS A 40 -17.49 -25.17 4.99
CA LYS A 40 -18.34 -25.68 6.06
C LYS A 40 -19.82 -25.49 5.73
N GLN A 41 -20.19 -24.33 5.19
CA GLN A 41 -21.58 -24.07 4.76
C GLN A 41 -22.02 -24.99 3.62
N LEU A 42 -21.13 -25.31 2.69
CA LEU A 42 -21.43 -26.27 1.62
C LEU A 42 -21.80 -27.65 2.19
N ARG A 43 -21.01 -28.17 3.14
CA ARG A 43 -21.24 -29.50 3.73
C ARG A 43 -22.55 -29.61 4.50
N ASN A 44 -23.01 -28.52 5.10
CA ASN A 44 -24.23 -28.52 5.90
C ASN A 44 -25.52 -28.63 5.05
N LYS A 45 -25.43 -28.45 3.72
CA LYS A 45 -26.57 -28.63 2.82
C LYS A 45 -26.59 -30.05 2.27
N LYS A 46 -27.33 -30.93 2.94
CA LYS A 46 -27.59 -32.30 2.45
C LYS A 46 -28.41 -32.24 1.15
N THR A 47 -27.76 -32.33 0.00
CA THR A 47 -28.43 -32.53 -1.30
C THR A 47 -27.53 -33.34 -2.23
N ASN A 48 -28.16 -34.10 -3.11
CA ASN A 48 -27.49 -34.79 -4.22
C ASN A 48 -27.75 -34.10 -5.57
N LYS A 49 -28.54 -33.01 -5.57
CA LYS A 49 -28.93 -32.26 -6.78
C LYS A 49 -28.69 -30.76 -6.59
N ILE A 50 -28.13 -30.13 -7.62
CA ILE A 50 -27.94 -28.68 -7.69
C ILE A 50 -29.14 -28.09 -8.40
N THR A 51 -29.87 -27.22 -7.72
CA THR A 51 -30.99 -26.46 -8.29
C THR A 51 -30.74 -24.97 -8.11
N ARG A 52 -31.45 -24.14 -8.88
CA ARG A 52 -31.42 -22.67 -8.69
C ARG A 52 -31.76 -22.28 -7.25
N ASN A 53 -32.74 -22.94 -6.63
CA ASN A 53 -33.12 -22.70 -5.24
C ASN A 53 -31.99 -23.04 -4.27
N TRP A 54 -31.28 -24.15 -4.51
CA TRP A 54 -30.12 -24.52 -3.71
C TRP A 54 -28.99 -23.48 -3.82
N ILE A 55 -28.67 -23.04 -5.05
CA ILE A 55 -27.64 -22.00 -5.32
C ILE A 55 -28.01 -20.71 -4.60
N ASN A 56 -29.24 -20.21 -4.77
CA ASN A 56 -29.71 -18.98 -4.13
C ASN A 56 -29.65 -19.07 -2.60
N SER A 57 -30.07 -20.22 -2.06
CA SER A 57 -29.97 -20.48 -0.63
C SER A 57 -28.50 -20.50 -0.18
N TYR A 58 -27.58 -21.01 -0.98
CA TYR A 58 -26.14 -21.07 -0.63
C TYR A 58 -25.54 -19.66 -0.62
N LEU A 59 -25.78 -18.87 -1.67
CA LEU A 59 -25.35 -17.49 -1.76
C LEU A 59 -25.86 -16.65 -0.57
N LYS A 60 -27.15 -16.81 -0.21
CA LYS A 60 -27.70 -16.18 0.99
C LYS A 60 -27.00 -16.61 2.28
N SER A 61 -26.64 -17.89 2.41
CA SER A 61 -25.99 -18.42 3.62
C SER A 61 -24.53 -17.99 3.77
N ILE A 62 -23.86 -17.60 2.68
CA ILE A 62 -22.45 -17.20 2.74
C ILE A 62 -22.22 -15.70 2.91
N LYS A 63 -23.27 -14.90 2.72
CA LYS A 63 -23.19 -13.43 2.75
C LYS A 63 -22.48 -12.89 3.99
N THR A 64 -22.80 -13.42 5.17
CA THR A 64 -22.19 -12.98 6.43
C THR A 64 -20.68 -13.22 6.50
N TYR A 65 -20.17 -14.28 5.85
CA TYR A 65 -18.73 -14.54 5.77
C TYR A 65 -18.01 -13.61 4.78
N LEU A 66 -18.72 -13.17 3.74
CA LEU A 66 -18.20 -12.19 2.79
C LEU A 66 -18.21 -10.76 3.40
N ASP A 67 -19.24 -10.43 4.18
CA ASP A 67 -19.30 -9.19 4.96
C ASP A 67 -18.18 -9.14 6.01
N ASP A 68 -17.92 -10.25 6.69
CA ASP A 68 -16.80 -10.37 7.64
C ASP A 68 -15.43 -10.26 6.95
N LEU A 69 -15.25 -10.93 5.80
CA LEU A 69 -14.07 -10.76 4.95
C LEU A 69 -13.86 -9.29 4.58
N ASN A 70 -14.92 -8.60 4.15
CA ASN A 70 -14.89 -7.18 3.79
C ASN A 70 -14.43 -6.31 4.96
N LYS A 71 -15.02 -6.53 6.14
CA LYS A 71 -14.70 -5.80 7.37
C LYS A 71 -13.24 -6.00 7.77
N GLN A 72 -12.78 -7.25 7.83
CA GLN A 72 -11.40 -7.57 8.22
C GLN A 72 -10.38 -7.06 7.21
N LEU A 73 -10.69 -7.12 5.91
CA LEU A 73 -9.83 -6.58 4.87
C LEU A 73 -9.74 -5.05 4.97
N ASN A 74 -10.85 -4.36 5.27
CA ASN A 74 -10.86 -2.91 5.49
C ASN A 74 -10.01 -2.52 6.71
N GLN A 75 -10.20 -3.20 7.85
CA GLN A 75 -9.41 -2.94 9.06
C GLN A 75 -7.91 -3.16 8.84
N LEU A 76 -7.54 -4.27 8.19
CA LEU A 76 -6.15 -4.57 7.87
C LEU A 76 -5.54 -3.53 6.92
N SER A 77 -6.29 -3.10 5.91
CA SER A 77 -5.81 -2.15 4.91
C SER A 77 -5.63 -0.75 5.51
N LEU A 78 -6.57 -0.31 6.36
CA LEU A 78 -6.45 0.95 7.11
C LEU A 78 -5.20 0.93 8.01
N LYS A 79 -5.04 -0.14 8.80
CA LYS A 79 -3.85 -0.31 9.64
C LYS A 79 -2.55 -0.33 8.82
N SER A 80 -2.56 -0.94 7.64
CA SER A 80 -1.38 -0.98 6.76
C SER A 80 -0.97 0.41 6.26
N LEU A 81 -1.93 1.28 5.96
CA LEU A 81 -1.67 2.67 5.59
C LEU A 81 -1.05 3.45 6.76
N GLU A 82 -1.62 3.32 7.96
CA GLU A 82 -1.08 3.97 9.17
C GLU A 82 0.31 3.47 9.53
N ASP A 83 0.51 2.16 9.52
CA ASP A 83 1.81 1.54 9.81
C ASP A 83 2.85 2.02 8.78
N SER A 84 2.46 2.15 7.50
CA SER A 84 3.35 2.69 6.47
C SER A 84 3.74 4.16 6.70
N ALA A 85 2.79 5.01 7.13
CA ALA A 85 3.04 6.41 7.41
C ALA A 85 3.93 6.60 8.66
N LYS A 86 3.70 5.79 9.71
CA LYS A 86 4.57 5.75 10.89
C LYS A 86 5.97 5.27 10.53
N GLU A 87 6.08 4.30 9.63
CA GLU A 87 7.35 3.71 9.24
C GLU A 87 8.24 4.70 8.48
N ILE A 88 7.68 5.50 7.56
CA ILE A 88 8.46 6.56 6.90
C ILE A 88 8.89 7.65 7.88
N ALA A 89 8.01 8.06 8.80
CA ALA A 89 8.40 8.99 9.87
C ALA A 89 9.55 8.43 10.72
N ARG A 90 9.49 7.13 11.05
CA ARG A 90 10.51 6.44 11.85
C ARG A 90 11.85 6.38 11.11
N ILE A 91 11.82 5.97 9.85
CA ILE A 91 13.02 5.89 9.00
C ILE A 91 13.67 7.27 8.89
N LYS A 92 12.89 8.31 8.60
CA LYS A 92 13.42 9.67 8.48
C LYS A 92 14.06 10.13 9.77
N LYS A 93 13.39 9.94 10.91
CA LYS A 93 13.94 10.26 12.23
C LYS A 93 15.24 9.51 12.52
N GLU A 94 15.27 8.20 12.28
CA GLU A 94 16.45 7.36 12.57
C GLU A 94 17.66 7.75 11.73
N VAL A 95 17.45 8.03 10.45
CA VAL A 95 18.52 8.47 9.57
C VAL A 95 19.01 9.88 9.96
N LEU A 96 18.10 10.80 10.28
CA LEU A 96 18.47 12.13 10.79
C LEU A 96 19.28 12.01 12.09
N LYS A 97 18.84 11.20 13.05
CA LYS A 97 19.54 10.95 14.32
C LYS A 97 20.91 10.29 14.15
N PHE A 98 21.07 9.49 13.09
CA PHE A 98 22.35 8.87 12.79
C PHE A 98 23.39 9.88 12.33
N GLU A 99 23.02 10.88 11.54
CA GLU A 99 23.93 11.89 10.98
C GLU A 99 23.99 13.18 11.82
N ILE A 100 22.89 13.60 12.44
CA ILE A 100 22.78 14.80 13.29
C ILE A 100 23.09 14.42 14.74
N LYS A 101 24.07 15.10 15.34
CA LYS A 101 24.49 14.91 16.73
C LYS A 101 24.05 16.07 17.63
N ASP A 102 23.88 15.76 18.91
CA ASP A 102 23.59 16.70 19.99
C ASP A 102 22.28 17.51 19.85
N VAL A 103 21.40 17.15 18.92
CA VAL A 103 20.04 17.71 18.80
C VAL A 103 19.05 16.85 19.59
N PRO A 104 18.24 17.42 20.49
CA PRO A 104 17.20 16.69 21.20
C PRO A 104 16.19 16.01 20.26
N ASP A 105 15.77 14.80 20.64
CA ASP A 105 14.95 13.91 19.81
C ASP A 105 13.64 14.56 19.33
N LYS A 106 13.02 15.42 20.14
CA LYS A 106 11.78 16.14 19.79
C LYS A 106 11.90 16.99 18.51
N TYR A 107 13.07 17.59 18.25
CA TYR A 107 13.28 18.41 17.05
C TYR A 107 13.51 17.55 15.82
N LEU A 108 14.21 16.41 15.96
CA LEU A 108 14.37 15.44 14.88
C LEU A 108 13.04 14.76 14.52
N SER A 109 12.23 14.41 15.52
CA SER A 109 10.86 13.92 15.31
C SER A 109 9.99 14.96 14.60
N ALA A 110 10.15 16.25 14.93
CA ALA A 110 9.43 17.31 14.27
C ALA A 110 9.82 17.44 12.78
N CYS A 111 11.08 17.24 12.40
CA CYS A 111 11.49 17.21 10.97
C CYS A 111 11.02 15.95 10.24
N ALA A 112 10.76 14.86 10.97
CA ALA A 112 10.41 13.55 10.41
C ALA A 112 8.90 13.25 10.39
N ARG A 113 8.08 14.15 10.92
CA ARG A 113 6.64 13.93 11.12
C ARG A 113 5.90 13.71 9.80
N VAL A 114 4.81 12.95 9.84
CA VAL A 114 3.88 12.77 8.72
C VAL A 114 2.50 13.22 9.14
N PRO A 115 1.86 14.20 8.47
CA PRO A 115 0.54 14.65 8.85
C PRO A 115 -0.51 13.56 8.60
N LYS A 116 -1.45 13.39 9.52
CA LYS A 116 -2.53 12.39 9.40
C LYS A 116 -3.40 12.62 8.17
N SER A 117 -3.58 13.88 7.77
CA SER A 117 -4.29 14.30 6.55
C SER A 117 -3.72 13.66 5.28
N ALA A 118 -2.42 13.34 5.25
CA ALA A 118 -1.75 12.65 4.15
C ALA A 118 -2.35 11.24 3.93
N VAL A 119 -2.57 10.51 5.03
CA VAL A 119 -3.18 9.17 5.00
C VAL A 119 -4.68 9.25 4.80
N GLU A 120 -5.35 10.25 5.38
CA GLU A 120 -6.79 10.45 5.18
C GLU A 120 -7.15 10.70 3.71
N ALA A 121 -6.33 11.46 2.98
CA ALA A 121 -6.53 11.71 1.55
C ALA A 121 -6.53 10.40 0.74
N LEU A 122 -5.66 9.45 1.10
CA LEU A 122 -5.63 8.11 0.50
C LEU A 122 -6.86 7.27 0.86
N ILE A 123 -7.27 7.32 2.14
CA ILE A 123 -8.45 6.59 2.62
C ILE A 123 -9.71 7.08 1.90
N LYS A 124 -9.85 8.41 1.78
CA LYS A 124 -10.98 9.08 1.11
C LYS A 124 -10.91 8.96 -0.41
N GLY A 125 -9.74 8.68 -0.98
CA GLY A 125 -9.53 8.53 -2.42
C GLY A 125 -9.40 9.86 -3.17
N THR A 126 -9.19 10.98 -2.46
CA THR A 126 -9.11 12.33 -3.05
C THR A 126 -7.88 12.51 -3.95
N LEU A 127 -6.92 11.60 -3.87
CA LEU A 127 -5.71 11.58 -4.69
C LEU A 127 -5.88 10.82 -6.00
N TYR A 128 -7.01 10.13 -6.19
CA TYR A 128 -7.28 9.34 -7.38
C TYR A 128 -8.28 10.04 -8.29
N LYS A 129 -8.06 9.95 -9.61
CA LYS A 129 -8.94 10.53 -10.63
C LYS A 129 -10.38 9.98 -10.57
N ASP A 130 -10.55 8.76 -10.10
CA ASP A 130 -11.86 8.10 -9.97
C ASP A 130 -12.59 8.47 -8.67
N GLY A 131 -11.94 9.21 -7.76
CA GLY A 131 -12.50 9.59 -6.45
C GLY A 131 -12.76 8.41 -5.51
N LYS A 132 -12.37 7.17 -5.87
CA LYS A 132 -12.71 5.98 -5.09
C LYS A 132 -11.76 5.80 -3.91
N GLY A 133 -12.33 5.86 -2.72
CA GLY A 133 -11.65 5.58 -1.45
C GLY A 133 -11.35 4.11 -1.21
N LEU A 134 -10.57 3.83 -0.16
CA LEU A 134 -10.12 2.48 0.17
C LEU A 134 -11.29 1.53 0.44
N SER A 135 -12.27 1.96 1.24
CA SER A 135 -13.40 1.12 1.61
C SER A 135 -14.29 0.74 0.42
N GLU A 136 -14.46 1.66 -0.54
CA GLU A 136 -15.19 1.37 -1.78
C GLU A 136 -14.44 0.35 -2.63
N ARG A 137 -13.11 0.50 -2.78
CA ARG A 137 -12.29 -0.47 -3.51
C ARG A 137 -12.36 -1.86 -2.87
N ILE A 138 -12.32 -1.95 -1.54
CA ILE A 138 -12.43 -3.22 -0.82
C ILE A 138 -13.82 -3.86 -1.00
N TRP A 139 -14.87 -3.04 -0.96
CA TRP A 139 -16.23 -3.49 -1.26
C TRP A 139 -16.38 -4.02 -2.68
N ASP A 140 -15.79 -3.35 -3.68
CA ASP A 140 -15.79 -3.82 -5.06
C ASP A 140 -15.07 -5.18 -5.19
N LEU A 141 -13.98 -5.40 -4.45
CA LEU A 141 -13.26 -6.68 -4.41
C LEU A 141 -14.11 -7.81 -3.81
N THR A 142 -14.79 -7.57 -2.70
CA THR A 142 -15.60 -8.60 -2.05
C THR A 142 -16.86 -8.92 -2.85
N LYS A 143 -17.48 -7.92 -3.47
CA LYS A 143 -18.56 -8.13 -4.47
C LYS A 143 -18.09 -8.94 -5.67
N LYS A 144 -16.88 -8.67 -6.18
CA LYS A 144 -16.31 -9.46 -7.28
C LYS A 144 -16.11 -10.91 -6.87
N TYR A 145 -15.67 -11.16 -5.63
CA TYR A 145 -15.50 -12.51 -5.11
C TYR A 145 -16.84 -13.25 -4.99
N GLU A 146 -17.89 -12.59 -4.49
CA GLU A 146 -19.26 -13.12 -4.48
C GLU A 146 -19.75 -13.48 -5.90
N LYS A 147 -19.60 -12.55 -6.85
CA LYS A 147 -20.00 -12.73 -8.25
C LYS A 147 -19.30 -13.92 -8.89
N ASP A 148 -18.02 -14.13 -8.58
CA ASP A 148 -17.28 -15.26 -9.11
C ASP A 148 -17.76 -16.59 -8.52
N ILE A 149 -18.07 -16.65 -7.21
CA ILE A 149 -18.69 -17.83 -6.60
C ILE A 149 -20.01 -18.15 -7.30
N GLN A 150 -20.85 -17.13 -7.52
CA GLN A 150 -22.10 -17.28 -8.27
C GLN A 150 -21.85 -17.80 -9.70
N THR A 151 -20.83 -17.27 -10.39
CA THR A 151 -20.47 -17.70 -11.75
C THR A 151 -20.07 -19.17 -11.76
N VAL A 152 -19.22 -19.61 -10.84
CA VAL A 152 -18.82 -21.03 -10.73
C VAL A 152 -20.03 -21.94 -10.56
N LEU A 153 -20.98 -21.54 -9.71
CA LEU A 153 -22.20 -22.30 -9.44
C LEU A 153 -23.14 -22.37 -10.65
N ILE A 154 -23.41 -21.24 -11.30
CA ILE A 154 -24.36 -21.15 -12.42
C ILE A 154 -23.81 -21.82 -13.68
N GLU A 155 -22.54 -21.57 -14.01
CA GLU A 155 -21.90 -22.17 -15.18
C GLU A 155 -21.73 -23.68 -15.01
N GLY A 156 -21.33 -24.12 -13.82
CA GLY A 156 -21.22 -25.54 -13.52
C GLY A 156 -22.55 -26.29 -13.64
N MET A 157 -23.65 -25.69 -13.14
CA MET A 157 -24.99 -26.22 -13.31
C MET A 157 -25.41 -26.25 -14.79
N SER A 158 -25.12 -25.19 -15.55
CA SER A 158 -25.48 -25.08 -16.98
C SER A 158 -24.73 -26.08 -17.86
N GLN A 159 -23.52 -26.47 -17.45
CA GLN A 159 -22.74 -27.52 -18.09
C GLN A 159 -23.14 -28.95 -17.68
N GLY A 160 -24.18 -29.09 -16.83
CA GLY A 160 -24.64 -30.40 -16.38
C GLY A 160 -23.70 -31.13 -15.43
N LYS A 161 -22.79 -30.41 -14.75
CA LYS A 161 -21.85 -31.01 -13.80
C LYS A 161 -22.60 -31.71 -12.67
N THR A 162 -22.07 -32.86 -12.25
CA THR A 162 -22.55 -33.55 -11.05
C THR A 162 -22.32 -32.70 -9.80
N TYR A 163 -23.03 -33.03 -8.72
CA TYR A 163 -22.83 -32.37 -7.43
C TYR A 163 -21.36 -32.40 -7.00
N THR A 164 -20.71 -33.56 -7.10
CA THR A 164 -19.31 -33.74 -6.70
C THR A 164 -18.37 -32.85 -7.52
N GLU A 165 -18.49 -32.85 -8.85
CA GLU A 165 -17.65 -32.02 -9.72
C GLU A 165 -17.81 -30.53 -9.43
N LEU A 166 -19.05 -30.06 -9.26
CA LEU A 166 -19.27 -28.64 -8.92
C LEU A 166 -18.69 -28.27 -7.56
N MET A 167 -18.78 -29.17 -6.57
CA MET A 167 -18.22 -28.91 -5.25
C MET A 167 -16.69 -28.87 -5.29
N ASP A 168 -16.06 -29.72 -6.11
CA ASP A 168 -14.61 -29.70 -6.31
C ASP A 168 -14.16 -28.41 -7.00
N ASP A 169 -14.87 -27.97 -8.04
CA ASP A 169 -14.60 -26.70 -8.70
C ASP A 169 -14.80 -25.51 -7.75
N LEU A 170 -15.88 -25.49 -6.97
CA LEU A 170 -16.11 -24.42 -6.01
C LEU A 170 -15.02 -24.41 -4.92
N ASN A 171 -14.64 -25.57 -4.38
CA ASN A 171 -13.54 -25.69 -3.42
C ASN A 171 -12.21 -25.19 -4.02
N LYS A 172 -11.97 -25.47 -5.31
CA LYS A 172 -10.80 -25.01 -6.05
C LYS A 172 -10.85 -23.51 -6.32
N TYR A 173 -12.03 -22.94 -6.51
CA TYR A 173 -12.19 -21.50 -6.68
C TYR A 173 -11.88 -20.75 -5.38
N ILE A 174 -12.60 -21.05 -4.29
CA ILE A 174 -12.55 -20.29 -3.03
C ILE A 174 -11.21 -20.39 -2.31
N ASN A 175 -10.39 -21.38 -2.63
CA ASN A 175 -9.08 -21.57 -2.01
C ASN A 175 -8.01 -20.71 -2.71
N PRO A 176 -7.42 -19.69 -2.05
CA PRO A 176 -6.37 -18.86 -2.66
C PRO A 176 -5.09 -19.63 -3.03
N LYS A 177 -4.86 -20.80 -2.43
CA LYS A 177 -3.70 -21.66 -2.74
C LYS A 177 -3.96 -22.67 -3.87
N ALA A 178 -5.21 -22.81 -4.31
CA ALA A 178 -5.53 -23.80 -5.32
C ALA A 178 -5.08 -23.33 -6.70
N LYS A 179 -4.28 -24.16 -7.38
CA LYS A 179 -3.93 -23.95 -8.78
C LYS A 179 -5.14 -24.22 -9.65
N LYS A 180 -5.46 -23.28 -10.54
CA LYS A 180 -6.50 -23.44 -11.55
C LYS A 180 -5.87 -23.95 -12.84
N ASP A 181 -6.56 -24.87 -13.51
CA ASP A 181 -6.09 -25.43 -14.77
C ASP A 181 -6.23 -24.40 -15.90
N TRP A 182 -5.58 -24.67 -17.04
CA TRP A 182 -5.59 -23.77 -18.20
C TRP A 182 -7.01 -23.57 -18.77
N LYS A 183 -7.87 -24.58 -18.65
CA LYS A 183 -9.27 -24.54 -19.12
C LYS A 183 -10.20 -23.76 -18.17
N TRP A 184 -9.76 -23.41 -16.96
CA TRP A 184 -10.60 -22.76 -15.95
C TRP A 184 -11.30 -21.53 -16.49
N SER A 185 -10.57 -20.63 -17.15
CA SER A 185 -11.15 -19.39 -17.69
C SER A 185 -12.10 -19.62 -18.86
N LYS A 186 -12.02 -20.77 -19.54
CA LYS A 186 -12.99 -21.18 -20.57
C LYS A 186 -14.27 -21.71 -19.93
N VAL A 187 -14.13 -22.49 -18.85
CA VAL A 187 -15.25 -23.10 -18.10
C VAL A 187 -15.98 -22.05 -17.25
N TYR A 188 -15.24 -21.10 -16.68
CA TYR A 188 -15.71 -20.07 -15.75
C TYR A 188 -15.21 -18.69 -16.19
N PRO A 189 -15.77 -18.13 -17.27
CA PRO A 189 -15.32 -16.88 -17.84
C PRO A 189 -15.43 -15.71 -16.84
N GLY A 190 -14.47 -14.79 -16.88
CA GLY A 190 -14.45 -13.60 -16.03
C GLY A 190 -14.08 -13.83 -14.55
N THR A 191 -13.95 -15.09 -14.10
CA THR A 191 -13.55 -15.39 -12.71
C THR A 191 -12.08 -15.12 -12.47
N SER A 192 -11.76 -14.65 -11.27
CA SER A 192 -10.38 -14.40 -10.85
C SER A 192 -9.58 -15.70 -10.77
N LYS A 193 -8.38 -15.74 -11.37
CA LYS A 193 -7.49 -16.92 -11.28
C LYS A 193 -7.00 -17.15 -9.85
N THR A 194 -6.66 -16.08 -9.15
CA THR A 194 -6.27 -16.11 -7.73
C THR A 194 -7.17 -15.15 -6.99
N VAL A 195 -7.99 -15.68 -6.06
CA VAL A 195 -9.13 -14.94 -5.48
C VAL A 195 -8.71 -13.75 -4.63
N ASP A 196 -7.54 -13.81 -4.00
CA ASP A 196 -7.02 -12.78 -3.12
C ASP A 196 -5.97 -11.88 -3.79
N TYR A 197 -5.60 -12.15 -5.05
CA TYR A 197 -4.54 -11.40 -5.74
C TYR A 197 -4.86 -9.91 -5.85
N ASN A 198 -6.10 -9.55 -6.19
CA ASN A 198 -6.49 -8.15 -6.29
C ASN A 198 -6.49 -7.44 -4.93
N ALA A 199 -6.82 -8.14 -3.84
CA ALA A 199 -6.70 -7.60 -2.48
C ALA A 199 -5.22 -7.39 -2.10
N GLN A 200 -4.35 -8.34 -2.43
CA GLN A 200 -2.90 -8.18 -2.24
C GLN A 200 -2.36 -6.98 -3.05
N ARG A 201 -2.77 -6.82 -4.31
CA ARG A 201 -2.36 -5.71 -5.18
C ARG A 201 -2.84 -4.37 -4.64
N LEU A 202 -4.09 -4.30 -4.17
CA LEU A 202 -4.64 -3.10 -3.54
C LEU A 202 -3.80 -2.70 -2.32
N VAL A 203 -3.54 -3.63 -1.40
CA VAL A 203 -2.77 -3.32 -0.18
C VAL A 203 -1.32 -2.94 -0.49
N ARG A 204 -0.65 -3.61 -1.44
CA ARG A 204 0.69 -3.23 -1.91
C ARG A 204 0.72 -1.79 -2.42
N THR A 205 -0.23 -1.45 -3.29
CA THR A 205 -0.35 -0.12 -3.89
C THR A 205 -0.65 0.93 -2.81
N SER A 206 -1.59 0.63 -1.91
CA SER A 206 -1.94 1.49 -0.78
C SER A 206 -0.76 1.78 0.14
N ILE A 207 0.01 0.76 0.55
CA ILE A 207 1.22 0.94 1.37
C ILE A 207 2.23 1.82 0.64
N ASN A 208 2.50 1.53 -0.63
CA ASN A 208 3.42 2.35 -1.43
C ASN A 208 2.94 3.80 -1.49
N HIS A 209 1.65 4.04 -1.76
CA HIS A 209 1.15 5.40 -1.85
C HIS A 209 1.21 6.12 -0.50
N ALA A 210 0.91 5.45 0.62
CA ALA A 210 1.06 6.02 1.96
C ALA A 210 2.51 6.40 2.26
N PHE A 211 3.46 5.57 1.84
CA PHE A 211 4.87 5.88 1.94
C PHE A 211 5.22 7.15 1.15
N PHE A 212 4.81 7.22 -0.11
CA PHE A 212 5.12 8.35 -1.02
C PHE A 212 4.51 9.66 -0.53
N ILE A 213 3.20 9.66 -0.30
CA ILE A 213 2.48 10.86 0.14
C ILE A 213 2.90 11.27 1.55
N GLY A 214 3.18 10.29 2.42
CA GLY A 214 3.77 10.56 3.74
C GLY A 214 5.13 11.25 3.62
N ASN A 215 6.01 10.76 2.74
CA ASN A 215 7.31 11.37 2.50
C ASN A 215 7.20 12.77 1.87
N ILE A 216 6.30 12.97 0.91
CA ILE A 216 6.06 14.28 0.28
C ILE A 216 5.61 15.29 1.34
N ARG A 217 4.58 14.95 2.12
CA ARG A 217 4.07 15.85 3.16
C ARG A 217 5.09 16.09 4.28
N SER A 218 5.82 15.05 4.69
CA SER A 218 6.91 15.19 5.67
C SER A 218 8.03 16.09 5.17
N THR A 219 8.28 16.10 3.86
CA THR A 219 9.29 16.97 3.23
C THR A 219 8.79 18.40 3.12
N GLN A 220 7.51 18.62 2.78
CA GLN A 220 6.88 19.95 2.79
C GLN A 220 6.95 20.61 4.17
N ASP A 221 6.81 19.81 5.24
CA ASP A 221 6.88 20.28 6.62
C ASP A 221 8.31 20.37 7.17
N ASP A 222 9.35 20.01 6.39
CA ASP A 222 10.75 20.02 6.81
C ASP A 222 11.41 21.35 6.42
N PRO A 223 11.86 22.18 7.40
CA PRO A 223 12.37 23.51 7.11
C PRO A 223 13.74 23.48 6.42
N PHE A 224 14.35 22.31 6.21
CA PHE A 224 15.66 22.21 5.56
C PHE A 224 15.61 21.59 4.18
N ALA A 225 14.54 20.86 3.86
CA ALA A 225 14.46 20.17 2.58
C ALA A 225 14.21 21.15 1.43
N THR A 226 14.84 20.88 0.29
CA THR A 226 14.79 21.77 -0.89
C THR A 226 14.17 21.11 -2.11
N ALA A 227 14.17 19.77 -2.16
CA ALA A 227 13.52 18.99 -3.20
C ALA A 227 13.20 17.58 -2.70
N ILE A 228 12.50 16.81 -3.53
CA ILE A 228 12.29 15.37 -3.35
C ILE A 228 12.90 14.65 -4.54
N HIS A 229 13.81 13.70 -4.26
CA HIS A 229 14.41 12.86 -5.28
C HIS A 229 13.56 11.61 -5.52
N TRP A 230 13.31 11.30 -6.79
CA TRP A 230 12.72 10.04 -7.22
C TRP A 230 13.81 9.00 -7.47
N GLN A 231 13.76 7.89 -6.73
CA GLN A 231 14.77 6.84 -6.82
C GLN A 231 14.17 5.54 -7.36
N LEU A 232 14.70 5.06 -8.49
CA LEU A 232 14.38 3.72 -8.98
C LEU A 232 14.72 2.66 -7.94
N SER A 233 13.85 1.65 -7.82
CA SER A 233 14.14 0.51 -6.96
C SER A 233 15.33 -0.27 -7.47
N SER A 234 16.07 -0.89 -6.55
CA SER A 234 17.10 -1.89 -6.86
C SER A 234 16.61 -3.08 -7.69
N SER A 235 15.29 -3.28 -7.80
CA SER A 235 14.68 -4.34 -8.62
C SER A 235 13.98 -3.81 -9.87
N HIS A 236 14.09 -2.51 -10.19
CA HIS A 236 13.42 -1.91 -11.34
C HIS A 236 13.84 -2.58 -12.64
N TYR A 237 15.15 -2.71 -12.84
CA TYR A 237 15.70 -3.30 -14.05
C TYR A 237 15.19 -4.74 -14.30
N GLU A 238 15.33 -5.63 -13.31
CA GLU A 238 15.00 -7.04 -13.49
C GLU A 238 13.48 -7.29 -13.55
N ARG A 239 12.67 -6.45 -12.91
CA ARG A 239 11.22 -6.66 -12.82
C ARG A 239 10.40 -5.87 -13.81
N GLN A 240 10.93 -4.77 -14.33
CA GLN A 240 10.24 -3.88 -15.25
C GLN A 240 10.95 -3.85 -16.60
N ILE A 241 12.21 -3.41 -16.64
CA ILE A 241 12.93 -3.19 -17.90
C ILE A 241 13.11 -4.47 -18.71
N VAL A 242 13.62 -5.54 -18.10
CA VAL A 242 13.84 -6.82 -18.80
C VAL A 242 12.55 -7.42 -19.37
N PRO A 243 11.45 -7.55 -18.59
CA PRO A 243 10.22 -8.18 -19.10
C PRO A 243 9.31 -7.25 -19.93
N PHE A 244 9.33 -5.94 -19.69
CA PHE A 244 8.32 -5.00 -20.23
C PHE A 244 8.91 -3.75 -20.89
N GLY A 245 10.20 -3.47 -20.71
CA GLY A 245 10.84 -2.23 -21.16
C GLY A 245 10.69 -1.07 -20.17
N PRO A 246 11.23 0.11 -20.52
CA PRO A 246 11.11 1.34 -19.73
C PRO A 246 9.65 1.69 -19.41
N ASP A 247 9.43 2.30 -18.24
CA ASP A 247 8.15 2.87 -17.83
C ASP A 247 8.29 4.33 -17.37
N GLU A 248 7.20 4.94 -16.92
CA GLU A 248 7.20 6.32 -16.46
C GLU A 248 8.18 6.58 -15.29
N CYS A 249 8.58 5.57 -14.52
CA CYS A 249 9.56 5.76 -13.44
C CYS A 249 10.96 6.09 -13.98
N ASP A 250 11.30 5.60 -15.17
CA ASP A 250 12.59 5.90 -15.81
C ASP A 250 12.67 7.39 -16.16
N ASP A 251 11.60 7.94 -16.74
CA ASP A 251 11.46 9.39 -16.97
C ASP A 251 11.51 10.14 -15.64
N PHE A 252 10.79 9.64 -14.62
CA PHE A 252 10.77 10.30 -13.34
C PHE A 252 12.15 10.41 -12.67
N ALA A 253 12.97 9.38 -12.84
CA ALA A 253 14.30 9.30 -12.25
C ALA A 253 15.37 10.05 -13.04
N THR A 254 15.12 10.40 -14.30
CA THR A 254 16.14 10.95 -15.22
C THR A 254 15.89 12.38 -15.69
N GLN A 255 14.68 12.92 -15.51
CA GLN A 255 14.39 14.33 -15.83
C GLN A 255 15.19 15.31 -14.95
N ASP A 256 15.43 16.52 -15.47
CA ASP A 256 15.93 17.67 -14.71
C ASP A 256 15.25 18.98 -15.18
N ASP A 257 13.96 18.90 -15.51
CA ASP A 257 13.19 20.02 -16.07
C ASP A 257 13.05 21.16 -15.06
N TYR A 258 13.15 20.84 -13.77
CA TYR A 258 13.09 21.80 -12.66
C TYR A 258 14.45 22.41 -12.29
N LYS A 259 15.56 21.96 -12.91
CA LYS A 259 16.93 22.41 -12.63
C LYS A 259 17.32 22.26 -11.15
N LEU A 260 16.83 21.20 -10.52
CA LEU A 260 17.14 20.83 -9.12
C LEU A 260 18.13 19.66 -9.07
N GLY A 261 18.59 19.18 -10.22
CA GLY A 261 19.37 17.96 -10.40
C GLY A 261 18.51 16.79 -10.85
N THR A 262 19.15 15.83 -11.54
CA THR A 262 18.50 14.65 -12.11
C THR A 262 17.61 13.91 -11.10
N GLY A 263 16.34 13.72 -11.47
CA GLY A 263 15.33 13.03 -10.68
C GLY A 263 14.79 13.83 -9.50
N ASN A 264 15.13 15.11 -9.37
CA ASN A 264 14.64 15.97 -8.28
C ASN A 264 13.42 16.79 -8.70
N TYR A 265 12.48 16.91 -7.76
CA TYR A 265 11.21 17.60 -7.94
C TYR A 265 11.00 18.64 -6.84
N PRO A 266 10.39 19.79 -7.16
CA PRO A 266 9.68 20.59 -6.17
C PRO A 266 8.64 19.71 -5.44
N ASP A 267 8.38 20.03 -4.19
CA ASP A 267 7.53 19.23 -3.31
C ASP A 267 6.04 19.20 -3.73
N ASP A 268 5.61 20.09 -4.60
CA ASP A 268 4.27 20.17 -5.19
C ASP A 268 4.17 19.56 -6.61
N LYS A 269 5.30 19.15 -7.19
CA LYS A 269 5.38 18.56 -8.55
C LYS A 269 5.77 17.09 -8.57
N VAL A 270 5.96 16.47 -7.40
CA VAL A 270 6.35 15.07 -7.32
C VAL A 270 5.27 14.17 -7.93
N PRO A 271 5.61 13.28 -8.89
CA PRO A 271 4.62 12.43 -9.54
C PRO A 271 4.06 11.37 -8.58
N THR A 272 2.89 10.84 -8.93
CA THR A 272 2.28 9.72 -8.22
C THR A 272 2.82 8.40 -8.77
N PRO A 273 3.24 7.44 -7.91
CA PRO A 273 3.71 6.14 -8.38
C PRO A 273 2.60 5.33 -9.04
N HIS A 274 2.99 4.51 -10.01
CA HIS A 274 2.08 3.56 -10.65
C HIS A 274 1.73 2.38 -9.72
N PRO A 275 0.66 1.63 -10.01
CA PRO A 275 0.32 0.44 -9.23
C PRO A 275 1.48 -0.56 -9.16
N ASN A 276 1.69 -1.16 -7.99
CA ASN A 276 2.83 -2.06 -7.68
C ASN A 276 4.24 -1.44 -7.83
N CYS A 277 4.38 -0.12 -8.01
CA CYS A 277 5.68 0.54 -8.09
C CYS A 277 6.57 0.20 -6.88
N LEU A 278 7.83 -0.18 -7.13
CA LEU A 278 8.78 -0.49 -6.06
C LEU A 278 9.73 0.66 -5.76
N CYS A 279 9.76 1.69 -6.61
CA CYS A 279 10.58 2.88 -6.47
C CYS A 279 10.34 3.59 -5.12
N THR A 280 11.26 4.46 -4.77
CA THR A 280 11.29 5.17 -3.48
C THR A 280 11.52 6.65 -3.72
N GLN A 281 11.42 7.43 -2.64
CA GLN A 281 11.70 8.85 -2.64
C GLN A 281 12.47 9.21 -1.39
N TYR A 282 13.29 10.25 -1.48
CA TYR A 282 13.97 10.81 -0.32
C TYR A 282 14.09 12.33 -0.43
N PRO A 283 14.06 13.06 0.69
CA PRO A 283 14.26 14.50 0.68
C PRO A 283 15.71 14.84 0.28
N VAL A 284 15.86 15.97 -0.40
CA VAL A 284 17.14 16.56 -0.78
C VAL A 284 17.39 17.77 0.11
N TYR A 285 18.64 17.94 0.53
CA TYR A 285 19.09 19.03 1.37
C TYR A 285 20.31 19.70 0.70
N ASP A 286 20.30 21.01 0.59
CA ASP A 286 21.45 21.78 0.08
C ASP A 286 22.59 21.84 1.10
N LYS A 287 22.23 21.86 2.40
CA LYS A 287 23.17 21.80 3.52
C LYS A 287 23.49 20.36 3.87
N SER A 288 24.71 20.13 4.36
CA SER A 288 25.03 18.85 4.99
C SER A 288 24.13 18.65 6.23
N LEU A 289 23.76 17.39 6.52
CA LEU A 289 22.99 17.11 7.74
C LEU A 289 23.73 17.56 9.01
N THR A 290 25.06 17.49 9.02
CA THR A 290 25.88 18.01 10.10
C THR A 290 25.65 19.51 10.33
N ASP A 291 25.59 20.30 9.26
CA ASP A 291 25.39 21.76 9.36
C ASP A 291 23.95 22.11 9.72
N ILE A 292 22.97 21.35 9.22
CA ILE A 292 21.57 21.42 9.69
C ILE A 292 21.52 21.18 11.20
N GLY A 293 22.21 20.15 11.69
CA GLY A 293 22.31 19.86 13.12
C GLY A 293 22.90 21.00 13.94
N LYS A 294 23.99 21.60 13.46
CA LYS A 294 24.59 22.78 14.11
C LYS A 294 23.64 23.97 14.14
N GLU A 295 22.91 24.20 13.06
CA GLU A 295 21.94 25.30 12.97
C GLU A 295 20.79 25.13 13.96
N ILE A 296 20.19 23.93 14.02
CA ILE A 296 19.18 23.59 15.03
C ILE A 296 19.74 23.80 16.44
N ASN A 297 20.96 23.34 16.71
CA ASN A 297 21.59 23.49 18.03
C ASN A 297 21.86 24.94 18.42
N ARG A 298 22.27 25.80 17.48
CA ARG A 298 22.45 27.23 17.76
C ARG A 298 21.11 27.92 18.04
N TRP A 299 20.08 27.59 17.27
CA TRP A 299 18.72 28.08 17.50
C TRP A 299 18.18 27.69 18.87
N ILE A 300 18.33 26.41 19.27
CA ILE A 300 17.94 25.94 20.62
C ILE A 300 18.67 26.71 21.73
N LYS A 301 19.88 27.19 21.47
CA LYS A 301 20.69 27.99 22.42
C LYS A 301 20.38 29.49 22.37
N GLY A 302 19.36 29.91 21.61
CA GLY A 302 18.88 31.29 21.56
C GLY A 302 19.36 32.12 20.37
N GLU A 303 20.05 31.52 19.38
CA GLU A 303 20.33 32.21 18.13
C GLU A 303 19.03 32.46 17.36
N LYS A 304 18.82 33.70 16.89
CA LYS A 304 17.60 34.07 16.16
C LYS A 304 17.51 33.29 14.85
N ASN A 305 16.38 32.62 14.62
CA ASN A 305 16.09 31.96 13.36
C ASN A 305 14.58 31.96 13.10
N GLN A 306 14.10 33.03 12.45
CA GLN A 306 12.66 33.22 12.21
C GLN A 306 12.02 32.02 11.49
N LYS A 307 12.75 31.38 10.57
CA LYS A 307 12.25 30.20 9.85
C LYS A 307 11.94 29.04 10.80
N LEU A 308 12.81 28.81 11.79
CA LEU A 308 12.62 27.75 12.77
C LEU A 308 11.61 28.13 13.85
N ASP A 309 11.54 29.42 14.21
CA ASP A 309 10.50 29.95 15.10
C ASP A 309 9.11 29.72 14.51
N ASP A 310 8.87 30.19 13.28
CA ASP A 310 7.59 30.03 12.55
C ASP A 310 7.24 28.54 12.37
N TRP A 311 8.23 27.73 12.00
CA TRP A 311 8.05 26.29 11.81
C TRP A 311 7.65 25.56 13.10
N TRP A 312 8.23 25.97 14.24
CA TRP A 312 7.96 25.34 15.53
C TRP A 312 6.64 25.81 16.13
N GLU A 313 6.26 27.08 15.97
CA GLU A 313 4.97 27.61 16.45
C GLU A 313 3.77 26.97 15.74
N ASN A 314 3.91 26.65 14.46
CA ASN A 314 2.86 25.98 13.68
C ASN A 314 2.78 24.46 13.92
N PHE A 315 3.60 23.92 14.83
CA PHE A 315 3.63 22.48 15.10
C PHE A 315 2.59 22.06 16.16
N VAL A 316 1.58 21.32 15.73
CA VAL A 316 0.56 20.71 16.61
C VAL A 316 0.73 19.17 16.62
N PRO A 317 1.34 18.57 17.66
CA PRO A 317 1.71 17.14 17.65
C PRO A 317 0.56 16.16 17.38
N SER A 318 -0.67 16.49 17.76
CA SER A 318 -1.85 15.62 17.58
C SER A 318 -2.19 15.34 16.12
N ASP A 319 -1.74 16.20 15.21
CA ASP A 319 -2.13 16.17 13.80
C ASP A 319 -1.20 15.27 12.97
N TYR A 320 -0.18 14.70 13.62
CA TYR A 320 0.87 13.95 12.97
C TYR A 320 0.98 12.53 13.52
N TYR A 321 1.47 11.64 12.67
CA TYR A 321 2.15 10.43 13.13
C TYR A 321 3.55 10.83 13.57
N THR A 322 3.76 10.84 14.89
CA THR A 322 5.07 11.06 15.51
C THR A 322 5.65 9.71 15.96
N VAL A 323 6.97 9.65 16.03
CA VAL A 323 7.75 8.48 16.47
C VAL A 323 8.85 8.92 17.40
#